data_AF-A0A259IE24-F1
#
_entry.id   AF-A0A259IE24-F1
#
_cell.length_a   1.000
_cell.length_b   1.000
_cell.length_c   1.000
_cell.angle_alpha   90.00
_cell.angle_beta   90.00
_cell.angle_gamma   90.00
#
_symmetry.space_group_name_H-M   'P 1'
#
loop_
_entity.id
_entity.type
_entity.pdbx_description
1 polymer ?
#
loop_
_entity_poly.entity_id
_entity_poly.type
_entity_poly.pdbx_seq_one_letter_code
_entity_poly.pdbx_strand_id
1 'polypeptide(L)'
;RAMPSGHTITAFAVVSGIYFASDRNNRTSLWWIFIIAGFAGISRNALGAHWLTDVLAGCAIGLWSGMLGAGLARLIPEAKLAANQIGPRLLALGGLATIYVLLTQTLDSELNQSLQYACVALISITLALFIKAQKPRAI
;
A
#
# COMPACT_ATOMS: atom_id res chain seq x y z
N ARG A 1 3.06 18.73 -15.72
CA ARG A 1 3.19 17.28 -15.99
C ARG A 1 4.34 16.77 -15.15
N ALA A 2 4.05 16.02 -14.09
CA ALA A 2 5.07 15.43 -13.23
C ALA A 2 5.32 14.00 -13.72
N MET A 3 6.42 13.79 -14.43
CA MET A 3 6.94 12.46 -14.68
C MET A 3 7.85 12.13 -13.49
N PRO A 4 7.75 10.96 -12.86
CA PRO A 4 6.87 9.79 -13.10
C PRO A 4 5.50 9.83 -12.37
N SER A 5 4.57 8.93 -12.76
CA SER A 5 3.25 8.76 -12.11
C SER A 5 3.37 8.26 -10.67
N GLY A 6 3.07 9.11 -9.69
CA GLY A 6 3.10 8.76 -8.26
C GLY A 6 2.14 7.63 -7.90
N HIS A 7 0.93 7.59 -8.50
CA HIS A 7 -0.04 6.52 -8.30
C HIS A 7 0.53 5.16 -8.72
N THR A 8 1.20 5.12 -9.87
CA THR A 8 1.78 3.90 -10.39
C THR A 8 2.98 3.45 -9.56
N ILE A 9 3.83 4.39 -9.14
CA ILE A 9 4.96 4.10 -8.24
C ILE A 9 4.45 3.46 -6.95
N THR A 10 3.50 4.09 -6.27
CA THR A 10 2.99 3.61 -4.98
C THR A 10 2.32 2.25 -5.13
N ALA A 11 1.48 2.06 -6.16
CA ALA A 11 0.82 0.77 -6.39
C ALA A 11 1.83 -0.37 -6.62
N PHE A 12 2.81 -0.16 -7.50
CA PHE A 12 3.83 -1.17 -7.78
C PHE A 12 4.80 -1.37 -6.60
N ALA A 13 5.11 -0.34 -5.82
CA ALA A 13 5.95 -0.45 -4.62
C ALA A 13 5.27 -1.30 -3.53
N VAL A 14 3.98 -1.07 -3.26
CA VAL A 14 3.23 -1.86 -2.28
C VAL A 14 3.12 -3.32 -2.71
N VAL A 15 2.69 -3.55 -3.96
CA VAL A 15 2.52 -4.91 -4.50
C VAL A 15 3.84 -5.67 -4.55
N SER A 16 4.92 -5.06 -5.05
CA SER A 16 6.23 -5.72 -5.07
C SER A 16 6.78 -5.96 -3.67
N GLY A 17 6.56 -5.03 -2.73
CA GLY A 17 6.90 -5.22 -1.32
C GLY A 17 6.21 -6.44 -0.72
N ILE A 18 4.89 -6.57 -0.89
CA ILE A 18 4.11 -7.73 -0.42
C ILE A 18 4.63 -9.02 -1.08
N TYR A 19 4.82 -9.01 -2.39
CA TYR A 19 5.26 -10.18 -3.14
C TYR A 19 6.67 -10.65 -2.71
N PHE A 20 7.64 -9.75 -2.61
CA PHE A 20 9.02 -10.11 -2.25
C PHE A 20 9.25 -10.34 -0.75
N ALA A 21 8.38 -9.81 0.11
CA ALA A 21 8.37 -10.12 1.55
C ALA A 21 7.74 -11.49 1.85
N SER A 22 6.83 -11.96 0.99
CA SER A 22 6.15 -13.25 1.18
C SER A 22 7.07 -14.46 0.96
N ASP A 23 6.73 -15.58 1.60
CA ASP A 23 7.41 -16.87 1.40
C ASP A 23 7.21 -17.43 0.00
N ARG A 24 8.14 -18.28 -0.44
CA ARG A 24 8.19 -18.82 -1.81
C ARG A 24 6.90 -19.57 -2.20
N ASN A 25 6.27 -20.28 -1.27
CA ASN A 25 5.00 -20.97 -1.53
C ASN A 25 3.82 -20.00 -1.74
N ASN A 26 3.80 -18.88 -1.03
CA ASN A 26 2.74 -17.87 -1.14
C ASN A 26 2.93 -16.94 -2.35
N ARG A 27 4.18 -16.72 -2.79
CA ARG A 27 4.50 -15.90 -3.97
C ARG A 27 3.77 -16.35 -5.22
N THR A 28 3.71 -17.66 -5.48
CA THR A 28 3.04 -18.21 -6.66
C THR A 28 1.54 -17.92 -6.65
N SER A 29 0.92 -17.72 -5.49
CA SER A 29 -0.50 -17.34 -5.38
C SER A 29 -0.72 -15.83 -5.47
N LEU A 30 0.30 -15.01 -5.23
CA LEU A 30 0.18 -13.55 -5.14
C LEU A 30 0.44 -12.80 -6.44
N TRP A 31 0.88 -13.46 -7.52
CA TRP A 31 1.25 -12.76 -8.76
C TRP A 31 0.13 -11.90 -9.36
N TRP A 32 -1.13 -12.28 -9.19
CA TRP A 32 -2.28 -11.60 -9.77
C TRP A 32 -2.48 -10.18 -9.21
N ILE A 33 -1.93 -9.85 -8.03
CA ILE A 33 -2.05 -8.51 -7.46
C ILE A 33 -1.32 -7.45 -8.30
N PHE A 34 -0.35 -7.85 -9.14
CA PHE A 34 0.27 -6.97 -10.14
C PHE A 34 -0.71 -6.54 -11.23
N ILE A 35 -1.74 -7.34 -11.53
CA ILE A 35 -2.80 -6.96 -12.48
C ILE A 35 -3.60 -5.79 -11.89
N ILE A 36 -3.91 -5.83 -10.58
CA ILE A 36 -4.58 -4.70 -9.91
C ILE A 36 -3.73 -3.43 -9.99
N ALA A 37 -2.42 -3.53 -9.71
CA ALA A 37 -1.52 -2.40 -9.84
C ALA A 37 -1.44 -1.89 -11.29
N GLY A 38 -1.51 -2.78 -12.27
CA GLY A 38 -1.64 -2.44 -13.68
C GLY A 38 -2.89 -1.61 -13.99
N PHE A 39 -4.06 -2.00 -13.47
CA PHE A 39 -5.29 -1.23 -13.61
C PHE A 39 -5.20 0.16 -12.96
N ALA A 40 -4.52 0.28 -11.81
CA ALA A 40 -4.25 1.57 -11.19
C ALA A 40 -3.36 2.48 -12.06
N GLY A 41 -2.43 1.90 -12.84
CA GLY A 41 -1.65 2.64 -13.82
C GLY A 41 -2.47 3.05 -15.06
N ILE A 42 -3.23 2.12 -15.61
CA ILE A 42 -4.08 2.35 -16.79
C ILE A 42 -5.16 3.41 -16.51
N SER A 43 -5.73 3.44 -15.30
CA SER A 43 -6.72 4.46 -14.92
C SER A 43 -6.15 5.88 -15.04
N ARG A 44 -4.85 6.09 -14.75
CA ARG A 44 -4.19 7.39 -14.91
C ARG A 44 -4.04 7.80 -16.37
N ASN A 45 -3.84 6.84 -17.25
CA ASN A 45 -3.83 7.09 -18.68
C ASN A 45 -5.24 7.39 -19.22
N ALA A 46 -6.25 6.62 -18.78
CA ALA A 46 -7.65 6.81 -19.17
C ALA A 46 -8.22 8.18 -18.74
N LEU A 47 -7.80 8.69 -17.59
CA LEU A 47 -8.14 10.05 -17.11
C LEU A 47 -7.37 11.16 -17.85
N GLY A 48 -6.49 10.83 -18.81
CA GLY A 48 -5.65 11.78 -19.52
C GLY A 48 -4.58 12.45 -18.65
N ALA A 49 -4.36 11.97 -17.42
CA ALA A 49 -3.47 12.57 -16.44
C ALA A 49 -1.99 12.26 -16.73
N HIS A 50 -1.71 11.07 -17.29
CA HIS A 50 -0.35 10.59 -17.56
C HIS A 50 -0.23 9.87 -18.90
N TRP A 51 0.93 10.00 -19.55
CA TRP A 51 1.27 9.20 -20.71
C TRP A 51 1.61 7.76 -20.29
N LEU A 52 1.46 6.82 -21.21
CA LEU A 52 1.83 5.41 -20.96
C LEU A 52 3.29 5.27 -20.52
N THR A 53 4.18 6.11 -21.05
CA THR A 53 5.59 6.17 -20.64
C THR A 53 5.79 6.56 -19.17
N ASP A 54 4.96 7.47 -18.64
CA ASP A 54 5.01 7.89 -17.24
C ASP A 54 4.56 6.76 -16.29
N VAL A 55 3.58 5.97 -16.76
CA VAL A 55 3.08 4.77 -16.08
C VAL A 55 4.17 3.69 -16.09
N LEU A 56 4.78 3.38 -17.24
CA LEU A 56 5.84 2.38 -17.33
C LEU A 56 7.07 2.73 -16.47
N ALA A 57 7.47 4.01 -16.48
CA ALA A 57 8.52 4.50 -15.59
C ALA A 57 8.13 4.33 -14.12
N GLY A 58 6.88 4.64 -13.76
CA GLY A 58 6.36 4.41 -12.42
C GLY A 58 6.34 2.94 -12.02
N CYS A 59 5.98 2.04 -12.93
CA CYS A 59 5.99 0.59 -12.70
C CYS A 59 7.39 0.10 -12.36
N ALA A 60 8.39 0.53 -13.15
CA ALA A 60 9.78 0.17 -12.90
C ALA A 60 10.23 0.68 -11.52
N ILE A 61 10.13 1.99 -11.27
CA ILE A 61 10.57 2.58 -10.00
C ILE A 61 9.86 1.95 -8.81
N GLY A 62 8.55 1.71 -8.91
CA GLY A 62 7.77 1.04 -7.87
C GLY A 62 8.26 -0.37 -7.60
N LEU A 63 8.45 -1.19 -8.64
CA LEU A 63 8.92 -2.57 -8.50
C LEU A 63 10.29 -2.67 -7.83
N TRP A 64 11.24 -1.81 -8.23
CA TRP A 64 12.55 -1.75 -7.59
C TRP A 64 12.45 -1.29 -6.14
N SER A 65 11.62 -0.28 -5.86
CA SER A 65 11.42 0.25 -4.51
C SER A 65 10.87 -0.79 -3.55
N GLY A 66 9.84 -1.55 -3.94
CA GLY A 66 9.28 -2.58 -3.07
C GLY A 66 10.17 -3.82 -2.94
N MET A 67 10.91 -4.20 -3.99
CA MET A 67 11.93 -5.25 -3.89
C MET A 67 13.04 -4.88 -2.90
N LEU A 68 13.57 -3.66 -2.98
CA LEU A 68 14.58 -3.15 -2.04
C LEU A 68 14.00 -3.04 -0.63
N GLY A 69 12.77 -2.51 -0.49
CA GLY A 69 12.06 -2.43 0.79
C GLY A 69 11.87 -3.79 1.45
N ALA A 70 11.49 -4.82 0.69
CA ALA A 70 11.39 -6.19 1.19
C ALA A 70 12.74 -6.78 1.59
N GLY A 71 13.82 -6.43 0.89
CA GLY A 71 15.18 -6.81 1.26
C GLY A 71 15.61 -6.17 2.58
N LEU A 72 15.40 -4.85 2.72
CA LEU A 72 15.72 -4.10 3.94
C LEU A 72 14.87 -4.55 5.14
N ALA A 73 13.61 -4.94 4.92
CA ALA A 73 12.73 -5.43 5.98
C ALA A 73 13.29 -6.68 6.69
N ARG A 74 14.07 -7.51 5.98
CA ARG A 74 14.74 -8.69 6.56
C ARG A 74 15.84 -8.33 7.56
N LEU A 75 16.35 -7.09 7.51
CA LEU A 75 17.34 -6.58 8.47
C LEU A 75 16.69 -6.12 9.77
N ILE A 76 15.36 -5.98 9.81
CA ILE A 76 14.62 -5.53 10.98
C ILE A 76 14.26 -6.75 11.84
N PRO A 77 14.67 -6.81 13.12
CA PRO A 77 14.30 -7.91 14.00
C PRO A 77 12.78 -8.02 14.18
N GLU A 78 12.23 -9.22 14.10
CA GLU A 78 10.78 -9.47 14.26
C GLU A 78 10.23 -8.93 15.58
N ALA A 79 11.04 -8.94 16.65
CA ALA A 79 10.69 -8.37 17.94
C ALA A 79 10.30 -6.88 17.87
N LYS A 80 10.88 -6.11 16.93
CA LYS A 80 10.56 -4.69 16.71
C LYS A 80 9.29 -4.48 15.86
N LEU A 81 8.85 -5.51 15.15
CA LEU A 81 7.64 -5.50 14.31
C LEU A 81 6.39 -5.94 15.09
N ALA A 82 6.54 -6.43 16.32
CA ALA A 82 5.43 -6.80 17.18
C ALA A 82 4.50 -5.60 17.46
N ALA A 83 3.19 -5.83 17.50
CA ALA A 83 2.17 -4.77 17.62
C ALA A 83 2.32 -3.86 18.85
N ASN A 84 2.99 -4.34 19.90
CA ASN A 84 3.23 -3.59 21.13
C ASN A 84 4.43 -2.63 21.07
N GLN A 85 5.20 -2.66 19.99
CA GLN A 85 6.35 -1.79 19.80
C GLN A 85 5.94 -0.41 19.28
N ILE A 86 6.81 0.58 19.49
CA ILE A 86 6.56 1.97 19.09
C ILE A 86 6.40 2.10 17.56
N GLY A 87 7.19 1.34 16.79
CA GLY A 87 7.17 1.42 15.32
C GLY A 87 5.78 1.18 14.71
N PRO A 88 5.17 0.00 14.93
CA PRO A 88 3.82 -0.28 14.44
C PRO A 88 2.75 0.69 14.97
N ARG A 89 2.91 1.23 16.19
CA ARG A 89 1.99 2.25 16.74
C ARG A 89 2.07 3.57 16.00
N LEU A 90 3.28 4.03 15.66
CA LEU A 90 3.45 5.23 14.83
C LEU A 90 2.86 5.01 13.43
N LEU A 91 3.02 3.82 12.86
CA LEU A 91 2.39 3.46 11.59
C LEU A 91 0.85 3.48 11.68
N ALA A 92 0.28 3.02 12.79
CA ALA A 92 -1.17 3.08 13.03
C ALA A 92 -1.70 4.52 13.10
N LEU A 93 -0.94 5.47 13.66
CA LEU A 93 -1.29 6.90 13.62
C LEU A 93 -1.33 7.44 12.19
N GLY A 94 -0.41 7.00 11.33
CA GLY A 94 -0.46 7.30 9.89
C GLY A 94 -1.75 6.77 9.23
N GLY A 95 -2.24 5.61 9.67
CA GLY A 95 -3.53 5.07 9.25
C GLY A 95 -4.71 5.98 9.62
N LEU A 96 -4.72 6.55 10.84
CA LEU A 96 -5.73 7.53 11.25
C LEU A 96 -5.66 8.82 10.42
N ALA A 97 -4.46 9.32 10.16
CA ALA A 97 -4.27 10.48 9.27
C ALA A 97 -4.80 10.19 7.86
N THR A 98 -4.60 8.97 7.37
CA THR A 98 -5.09 8.53 6.06
C THR A 98 -6.62 8.49 6.02
N ILE A 99 -7.27 7.97 7.07
CA ILE A 99 -8.73 8.01 7.20
C ILE A 99 -9.24 9.45 7.18
N TYR A 100 -8.60 10.36 7.93
CA TYR A 100 -9.00 11.77 7.95
C TYR A 100 -8.95 12.39 6.55
N VAL A 101 -7.86 12.17 5.81
CA VAL A 101 -7.72 12.69 4.43
C VAL A 101 -8.79 12.10 3.51
N LEU A 102 -9.01 10.78 3.54
CA LEU A 102 -10.00 10.10 2.71
C LEU A 102 -11.45 10.53 2.99
N LEU A 103 -11.75 11.01 4.20
CA LEU A 103 -13.08 11.48 4.57
C LEU A 103 -13.31 12.97 4.29
N THR A 104 -12.24 13.76 4.21
CA THR A 104 -12.34 15.23 4.14
C THR A 104 -11.94 15.80 2.78
N GLN A 105 -11.20 15.06 1.97
CA GLN A 105 -10.68 15.50 0.68
C GLN A 105 -11.19 14.60 -0.44
N THR A 106 -11.58 15.19 -1.56
CA THR A 106 -11.83 14.42 -2.79
C THR A 106 -10.50 14.17 -3.50
N LEU A 107 -10.02 12.92 -3.46
CA LEU A 107 -8.83 12.51 -4.19
C LEU A 107 -9.15 12.22 -5.67
N ASP A 108 -8.45 12.93 -6.57
CA ASP A 108 -8.52 12.87 -8.04
C ASP A 108 -9.87 13.21 -8.69
N SER A 109 -10.95 12.53 -8.30
CA SER A 109 -12.27 12.64 -8.93
C SER A 109 -13.36 12.23 -7.96
N GLU A 110 -14.54 12.85 -8.10
CA GLU A 110 -15.74 12.52 -7.32
C GLU A 110 -16.23 11.08 -7.56
N LEU A 111 -15.95 10.51 -8.73
CA LEU A 111 -16.33 9.12 -9.04
C LEU A 111 -15.63 8.12 -8.12
N ASN A 112 -14.47 8.48 -7.57
CA ASN A 112 -13.69 7.61 -6.70
C ASN A 112 -14.20 7.60 -5.24
N GLN A 113 -15.21 8.41 -4.90
CA GLN A 113 -15.67 8.55 -3.51
C GLN A 113 -16.14 7.23 -2.89
N SER A 114 -16.83 6.39 -3.66
CA SER A 114 -17.24 5.05 -3.20
C SER A 114 -16.04 4.16 -2.84
N LEU A 115 -14.99 4.20 -3.65
CA LEU A 115 -13.74 3.48 -3.39
C LEU A 115 -12.98 4.08 -2.19
N GLN A 116 -13.01 5.40 -2.01
CA GLN A 116 -12.41 6.05 -0.84
C GLN A 116 -13.08 5.60 0.46
N TYR A 117 -14.42 5.53 0.51
CA TYR A 117 -15.13 4.98 1.67
C TYR A 117 -14.82 3.50 1.92
N ALA A 118 -14.68 2.69 0.86
CA ALA A 118 -14.24 1.31 0.99
C ALA A 118 -12.82 1.21 1.60
N CYS A 119 -11.90 2.09 1.18
CA CYS A 119 -10.56 2.18 1.78
C CYS A 119 -10.62 2.61 3.25
N VAL A 120 -11.48 3.59 3.61
CA VAL A 120 -11.69 4.00 5.01
C VAL A 120 -12.16 2.81 5.86
N ALA A 121 -13.13 2.04 5.37
CA ALA A 121 -13.61 0.85 6.06
C ALA A 121 -12.49 -0.18 6.26
N LEU A 122 -11.70 -0.45 5.21
CA LEU A 122 -10.58 -1.39 5.27
C LEU A 122 -9.50 -0.96 6.28
N ILE A 123 -9.11 0.32 6.28
CA ILE A 123 -8.12 0.85 7.24
C ILE A 123 -8.70 0.79 8.66
N SER A 124 -9.97 1.13 8.85
CA SER A 124 -10.65 1.08 10.15
C SER A 124 -10.68 -0.34 10.72
N ILE A 125 -11.01 -1.34 9.89
CA ILE A 125 -10.96 -2.75 10.27
C ILE A 125 -9.54 -3.16 10.65
N THR A 126 -8.54 -2.75 9.85
CA THR A 126 -7.12 -3.06 10.10
C THR A 126 -6.66 -2.47 11.42
N LEU A 127 -7.05 -1.24 11.74
CA LEU A 127 -6.75 -0.60 13.02
C LEU A 127 -7.45 -1.29 14.19
N ALA A 128 -8.71 -1.70 14.03
CA ALA A 128 -9.42 -2.46 15.07
C ALA A 128 -8.74 -3.80 15.36
N LEU A 129 -8.32 -4.53 14.31
CA LEU A 129 -7.54 -5.76 14.45
C LEU A 129 -6.17 -5.50 15.09
N PHE A 130 -5.50 -4.41 14.72
CA PHE A 130 -4.23 -4.01 15.32
C PHE A 130 -4.36 -3.71 16.81
N ILE A 131 -5.42 -2.99 17.25
CA ILE A 131 -5.71 -2.74 18.67
C ILE A 131 -5.96 -4.07 19.39
N LYS A 132 -6.72 -4.99 18.79
CA LYS A 132 -6.96 -6.32 19.37
C LYS A 132 -5.65 -7.11 19.55
N ALA A 133 -4.74 -7.02 18.58
CA ALA A 133 -3.45 -7.70 18.61
C ALA A 133 -2.47 -7.16 19.66
N GLN A 134 -2.71 -5.96 20.21
CA GLN A 134 -1.89 -5.40 21.30
C GLN A 134 -2.23 -6.00 22.68
N LYS A 135 -3.41 -6.59 22.84
CA LYS A 135 -3.79 -7.20 24.12
C LYS A 135 -2.88 -8.42 24.39
N PRO A 136 -2.28 -8.54 25.58
CA PRO A 136 -1.55 -9.76 25.94
C PRO A 136 -2.52 -10.94 25.84
N ARG A 137 -2.09 -12.06 25.22
CA ARG A 137 -2.85 -13.31 25.29
C ARG A 137 -2.95 -13.67 26.77
N ALA A 138 -4.17 -13.72 27.29
CA ALA A 138 -4.41 -14.27 28.61
C ALA A 138 -3.87 -15.72 28.61
N ILE A 139 -3.00 -16.01 29.58
CA ILE A 139 -2.44 -17.34 29.84
C ILE A 139 -3.54 -18.23 30.40
#